data_AF-A0AAN8KKF2-F1
#
_entry.id   AF-A0AAN8KKF2-F1
#
_cell.length_a   1.000
_cell.length_b   1.000
_cell.length_c   1.000
_cell.angle_alpha   90.00
_cell.angle_beta   90.00
_cell.angle_gamma   90.00
#
_symmetry.space_group_name_H-M   'P 1'
#
loop_
_entity.id
_entity.type
_entity.pdbx_description
1 polymer ?
#
loop_
_entity_poly.entity_id
_entity_poly.type
_entity_poly.pdbx_seq_one_letter_code
_entity_poly.pdbx_strand_id
1 'polypeptide(L)'
;MINNDWCGGEVIAILSQTGSLYTPNSAYLPQELLGEEGFDSMDPFVPVPVSNYSEKEFESCYLYYLDSHWLQHPHKTILYWRDCVPSCNIIHGSTPSHSHTPIIMDNS
;
A
#
# COMPACT_ATOMS: atom_id res chain seq x y z
N MET A 1 -11.32 11.04 20.85
CA MET A 1 -11.22 9.58 20.64
C MET A 1 -12.53 9.07 20.08
N ILE A 2 -12.49 7.93 19.38
CA ILE A 2 -13.70 7.23 18.92
C ILE A 2 -14.39 6.64 20.16
N ASN A 3 -15.61 7.10 20.46
CA ASN A 3 -16.42 6.50 21.51
C ASN A 3 -17.24 5.36 20.90
N ASN A 4 -17.21 4.20 21.54
CA ASN A 4 -17.95 3.00 21.11
C ASN A 4 -19.25 2.80 21.92
N ASP A 5 -19.89 3.90 22.35
CA ASP A 5 -21.05 3.90 23.25
C ASP A 5 -22.40 3.68 22.51
N TRP A 6 -22.35 3.15 21.30
CA TRP A 6 -23.51 2.99 20.40
C TRP A 6 -23.64 1.52 19.97
N CYS A 7 -24.85 1.12 19.57
CA CYS A 7 -25.15 -0.25 19.17
C CYS A 7 -25.74 -0.29 17.75
N GLY A 8 -25.48 -1.38 17.02
CA GLY A 8 -26.08 -1.62 15.70
C GLY A 8 -25.22 -1.17 14.51
N GLY A 9 -23.95 -0.82 14.70
CA GLY A 9 -23.01 -0.77 13.59
C GLY A 9 -21.57 -0.96 14.04
N GLU A 10 -20.65 -0.75 13.10
CA GLU A 10 -19.24 -1.10 13.23
C GLU A 10 -18.35 0.04 12.74
N VAL A 11 -17.19 0.20 13.37
CA VAL A 11 -16.14 1.13 12.95
C VAL A 11 -15.01 0.35 12.30
N ILE A 12 -14.70 0.72 11.05
CA ILE A 12 -13.52 0.22 10.34
C ILE A 12 -12.56 1.40 10.21
N ALA A 13 -11.37 1.24 10.78
CA ALA A 13 -10.29 2.22 10.70
C ALA A 13 -9.12 1.65 9.89
N ILE A 14 -8.46 2.52 9.12
CA ILE A 14 -7.27 2.18 8.33
C ILE A 14 -6.13 3.06 8.82
N LEU A 15 -4.97 2.45 9.04
CA LEU A 15 -3.76 3.17 9.37
C LEU A 15 -3.05 3.60 8.09
N SER A 16 -2.55 4.84 8.09
CA SER A 16 -1.73 5.34 7.00
C SER A 16 -0.45 5.93 7.58
N GLN A 17 0.68 5.41 7.11
CA GLN A 17 1.96 6.07 7.31
C GLN A 17 2.12 7.27 6.36
N THR A 18 1.57 7.18 5.14
CA THR A 18 1.69 8.27 4.17
C THR A 18 0.92 9.49 4.68
N GLY A 19 1.65 10.59 4.89
CA GLY A 19 1.11 11.82 5.48
C GLY A 19 1.15 11.86 7.01
N SER A 20 1.72 10.85 7.67
CA SER A 20 1.96 10.88 9.11
C SER A 20 3.05 11.89 9.45
N LEU A 21 2.79 12.70 10.47
CA LEU A 21 3.74 13.67 10.98
C LEU A 21 4.65 12.96 12.00
N TYR A 22 5.96 13.08 11.83
CA TYR A 22 6.98 12.62 12.79
C TYR A 22 7.17 11.10 12.95
N THR A 23 6.51 10.25 12.17
CA THR A 23 6.80 8.80 12.12
C THR A 23 7.78 8.46 11.00
N PRO A 24 8.68 7.49 11.18
CA PRO A 24 9.58 7.07 10.11
C PRO A 24 8.80 6.41 8.95
N ASN A 25 9.31 6.55 7.73
CA ASN A 25 8.74 5.94 6.52
C ASN A 25 8.82 4.41 6.48
N SER A 26 9.32 3.76 7.53
CA SER A 26 9.29 2.32 7.70
C SER A 26 8.29 1.85 8.76
N ALA A 27 7.70 2.76 9.55
CA ALA A 27 6.71 2.38 10.57
C ALA A 27 5.39 1.97 9.92
N TYR A 28 4.87 0.81 10.30
CA TYR A 28 3.59 0.29 9.81
C TYR A 28 2.78 -0.39 10.91
N LEU A 29 3.34 -0.56 12.10
CA LEU A 29 2.63 -1.20 13.21
C LEU A 29 1.65 -0.21 13.85
N PRO A 30 0.47 -0.68 14.33
CA PRO A 30 -0.51 0.18 14.97
C PRO A 30 0.04 1.03 16.12
N GLN A 31 0.84 0.43 17.00
CA GLN A 31 1.42 1.14 18.13
C GLN A 31 2.43 2.21 17.71
N GLU A 32 3.19 1.98 16.63
CA GLU A 32 4.17 2.95 16.14
C GLU A 32 3.50 4.17 15.49
N LEU A 33 2.39 3.95 14.79
CA LEU A 33 1.67 5.01 14.07
C LEU A 33 0.70 5.79 14.97
N LEU A 34 0.09 5.13 15.96
CA LEU A 34 -0.88 5.74 16.86
C LEU A 34 -0.25 6.31 18.14
N GLY A 35 0.94 5.84 18.52
CA GLY A 35 1.52 6.07 19.83
C GLY A 35 0.71 5.39 20.94
N GLU A 36 1.14 5.59 22.19
CA GLU A 36 0.52 5.00 23.39
C GLU A 36 -0.93 5.46 23.57
N GLU A 37 -1.18 6.78 23.54
CA GLU A 37 -2.52 7.36 23.72
C GLU A 37 -3.51 6.88 22.65
N GLY A 38 -3.08 6.86 21.38
CA GLY A 38 -3.93 6.43 20.28
C GLY A 38 -4.21 4.92 20.31
N PHE A 39 -3.22 4.11 20.71
CA PHE A 39 -3.39 2.68 20.84
C PHE A 39 -4.34 2.32 21.99
N ASP A 40 -4.11 2.88 23.17
CA ASP A 40 -4.96 2.66 24.35
C ASP A 40 -6.39 3.14 24.11
N SER A 41 -6.57 4.19 23.31
CA SER A 41 -7.89 4.71 22.95
C SER A 41 -8.73 3.77 22.09
N MET A 42 -8.07 2.93 21.30
CA MET A 42 -8.74 1.99 20.38
C MET A 42 -8.91 0.61 21.00
N ASP A 43 -8.26 0.33 22.13
CA ASP A 43 -8.40 -0.95 22.83
C ASP A 43 -9.81 -1.08 23.45
N PRO A 44 -10.58 -2.15 23.18
CA PRO A 44 -10.25 -3.34 22.37
C PRO A 44 -10.57 -3.20 20.87
N PHE A 45 -9.63 -3.60 20.01
CA PHE A 45 -9.82 -3.71 18.56
C PHE A 45 -9.25 -5.01 17.97
N VAL A 46 -9.69 -5.36 16.76
CA VAL A 46 -9.19 -6.54 16.02
C VAL A 46 -8.24 -6.09 14.90
N PRO A 47 -6.92 -6.33 15.01
CA PRO A 47 -5.99 -5.98 13.95
C PRO A 47 -6.12 -6.92 12.76
N VAL A 48 -6.17 -6.35 11.55
CA VAL A 48 -6.19 -7.10 10.29
C VAL A 48 -4.95 -6.74 9.47
N PRO A 49 -3.95 -7.64 9.33
CA PRO A 49 -2.77 -7.36 8.52
C PRO A 49 -3.12 -7.41 7.03
N VAL A 50 -2.65 -6.43 6.28
CA VAL A 50 -2.76 -6.39 4.82
C VAL A 50 -1.39 -6.67 4.22
N SER A 51 -1.27 -7.78 3.49
CA SER A 51 -0.04 -8.15 2.79
C SER A 51 0.01 -7.57 1.38
N ASN A 52 1.17 -7.68 0.74
CA ASN A 52 1.28 -7.44 -0.70
C ASN A 52 0.39 -8.39 -1.50
N TYR A 53 0.11 -8.03 -2.76
CA TYR A 53 -0.64 -8.87 -3.67
C TYR A 53 -0.06 -10.28 -3.76
N SER A 54 -0.95 -11.26 -3.68
CA SER A 54 -0.65 -12.60 -4.17
C SER A 54 -0.45 -12.60 -5.68
N GLU A 55 0.18 -13.64 -6.22
CA GLU A 55 0.40 -13.80 -7.66
C GLU A 55 -0.91 -13.68 -8.45
N LYS A 56 -1.99 -14.29 -7.95
CA LYS A 56 -3.31 -14.26 -8.58
C LYS A 56 -3.95 -12.88 -8.55
N GLU A 57 -3.85 -12.17 -7.43
CA GLU A 57 -4.38 -10.80 -7.31
C GLU A 57 -3.61 -9.85 -8.22
N PHE A 58 -2.27 -9.96 -8.23
CA PHE A 58 -1.43 -9.19 -9.13
C PHE A 58 -1.79 -9.46 -10.59
N GLU A 59 -1.93 -10.72 -10.98
CA GLU A 59 -2.30 -11.09 -12.34
C GLU A 59 -3.67 -10.50 -12.72
N SER A 60 -4.65 -10.61 -11.83
CA SER A 60 -5.99 -10.06 -12.05
C SER A 60 -5.95 -8.53 -12.21
N CYS A 61 -5.21 -7.82 -11.35
CA CYS A 61 -5.04 -6.37 -11.44
C CYS A 61 -4.31 -5.94 -12.71
N TYR A 62 -3.27 -6.68 -13.11
CA TYR A 62 -2.53 -6.39 -14.33
C TYR A 62 -3.38 -6.57 -15.58
N LEU A 63 -4.12 -7.69 -15.67
CA LEU A 63 -5.02 -7.96 -16.79
C LEU A 63 -6.10 -6.87 -16.90
N TYR A 64 -6.62 -6.39 -15.76
CA TYR A 64 -7.55 -5.26 -15.72
C TYR A 64 -6.96 -3.99 -16.34
N TYR A 65 -5.70 -3.65 -16.06
CA TYR A 65 -5.04 -2.48 -16.65
C TYR A 65 -4.78 -2.61 -18.16
N LEU A 66 -4.51 -3.83 -18.64
CA LEU A 66 -4.38 -4.08 -20.07
C LEU A 66 -5.72 -3.92 -20.81
N ASP A 67 -6.77 -4.51 -20.27
CA ASP A 67 -8.12 -4.48 -20.86
C ASP A 67 -8.68 -3.04 -20.87
N SER A 68 -8.38 -2.28 -19.81
CA SER A 68 -8.72 -0.85 -19.74
C SER A 68 -7.84 0.04 -20.63
N HIS A 69 -6.85 -0.52 -21.32
CA HIS A 69 -5.85 0.19 -22.14
C HIS A 69 -5.08 1.29 -21.37
N TRP A 70 -4.88 1.10 -20.06
CA TRP A 70 -4.09 2.00 -19.22
C TRP A 70 -2.59 1.85 -19.48
N LEU A 71 -2.17 0.65 -19.90
CA LEU A 71 -0.78 0.34 -20.26
C LEU A 71 -0.59 0.49 -21.78
N GLN A 72 -0.16 1.66 -22.23
CA GLN A 72 -0.09 2.01 -23.66
C GLN A 72 1.28 1.73 -24.32
N HIS A 73 2.31 1.44 -23.53
CA HIS A 73 3.66 1.23 -24.08
C HIS A 73 3.78 -0.13 -24.78
N PRO A 74 4.18 -0.16 -26.08
CA PRO A 74 4.11 -1.37 -26.91
C PRO A 74 5.16 -2.44 -26.59
N HIS A 75 6.12 -2.17 -25.69
CA HIS A 75 7.31 -3.00 -25.49
C HIS A 75 7.49 -3.54 -24.07
N LYS A 76 6.42 -3.95 -23.37
CA LYS A 76 6.55 -4.61 -22.04
C LYS A 76 5.51 -5.69 -21.73
N THR A 77 4.75 -6.17 -22.71
CA THR A 77 3.52 -6.93 -22.40
C THR A 77 3.70 -8.44 -22.26
N ILE A 78 4.79 -9.04 -22.77
CA ILE A 78 4.92 -10.52 -22.79
C ILE A 78 6.20 -11.06 -22.12
N LEU A 79 7.32 -10.32 -22.16
CA LEU A 79 8.60 -10.82 -21.59
C LEU A 79 8.82 -10.40 -20.12
N TYR A 80 8.22 -9.31 -19.64
CA TYR A 80 8.39 -8.84 -18.26
C TYR A 80 7.68 -9.71 -17.21
N TRP A 81 6.69 -10.51 -17.61
CA TRP A 81 5.91 -11.34 -16.68
C TRP A 81 6.72 -12.41 -15.95
N ARG A 82 7.68 -13.07 -16.60
CA ARG A 82 8.46 -14.14 -15.96
C ARG A 82 9.64 -13.61 -15.15
N ASP A 83 10.21 -12.48 -15.55
CA ASP A 83 11.43 -11.94 -14.96
C ASP A 83 11.15 -10.90 -13.85
N CYS A 84 9.99 -10.24 -13.86
CA CYS A 84 9.62 -9.29 -12.81
C CYS A 84 8.82 -9.90 -11.65
N VAL A 85 8.28 -11.12 -11.73
CA VAL A 85 7.51 -11.70 -10.60
C VAL A 85 8.35 -11.87 -9.31
N PRO A 86 9.66 -12.20 -9.35
CA PRO A 86 10.50 -12.16 -8.15
C PRO A 86 10.98 -10.76 -7.76
N SER A 87 10.89 -9.78 -8.67
CA SER A 87 11.53 -8.45 -8.54
C SER A 87 10.54 -7.28 -8.44
N CYS A 88 9.23 -7.52 -8.59
CA CYS A 88 8.19 -6.51 -8.56
C CYS A 88 7.84 -6.11 -7.12
N ASN A 89 8.76 -5.37 -6.50
CA ASN A 89 8.45 -4.40 -5.45
C ASN A 89 7.94 -3.07 -6.05
N ILE A 90 7.34 -3.10 -7.25
CA ILE A 90 7.00 -1.87 -8.02
C ILE A 90 5.83 -1.08 -7.42
N ILE A 91 5.15 -1.58 -6.38
CA ILE A 91 4.10 -0.81 -5.69
C ILE A 91 4.28 -0.78 -4.16
N HIS A 92 5.52 -0.87 -3.65
CA HIS A 92 5.80 -0.36 -2.31
C HIS A 92 6.94 0.63 -2.37
N GLY A 93 6.66 1.85 -1.90
CA GLY A 93 7.62 2.87 -1.56
C GLY A 93 8.62 2.32 -0.53
N SER A 94 9.63 1.62 -1.03
CA SER A 94 10.96 1.69 -0.46
C SER A 94 11.42 3.09 -0.78
N THR A 95 11.38 4.02 0.18
CA THR A 95 11.99 5.33 0.01
C THR A 95 13.42 5.17 -0.48
N PRO A 96 13.77 5.61 -1.70
CA PRO A 96 15.14 5.93 -2.01
C PRO A 96 15.40 7.26 -1.31
N SER A 97 16.30 7.25 -0.33
CA SER A 97 17.05 8.48 -0.06
C SER A 97 17.65 8.92 -1.39
N HIS A 98 17.49 10.21 -1.71
CA HIS A 98 17.80 10.89 -2.98
C HIS A 98 16.61 10.98 -3.95
N SER A 99 15.80 12.02 -3.72
CA SER A 99 15.41 13.01 -4.74
C SER A 99 15.24 12.50 -6.18
N HIS A 100 14.24 11.67 -6.46
CA HIS A 100 13.71 11.57 -7.82
C HIS A 100 12.19 11.47 -7.78
N THR A 101 11.58 12.45 -8.45
CA THR A 101 10.19 12.49 -8.91
C THR A 101 9.73 11.16 -9.50
N PRO A 102 8.41 10.86 -9.53
CA PRO A 102 7.90 9.71 -10.26
C PRO A 102 8.26 9.86 -11.74
N ILE A 103 9.28 9.12 -12.17
CA ILE A 103 9.65 9.02 -13.58
C ILE A 103 8.61 8.09 -14.20
N ILE A 104 7.56 8.67 -14.79
CA ILE A 104 7.10 8.13 -16.08
C ILE A 104 8.37 8.01 -16.89
N MET A 105 8.74 6.81 -17.34
CA MET A 105 9.91 6.59 -18.19
C MET A 105 9.72 7.35 -19.51
N ASP A 106 9.97 8.65 -19.45
CA ASP A 106 10.25 9.51 -20.57
C ASP A 106 11.75 9.34 -20.81
N ASN A 107 12.10 8.48 -21.74
CA ASN A 107 13.48 8.36 -22.22
C ASN A 107 13.50 8.94 -23.63
N SER A 108 14.16 10.10 -23.73
CA SER A 108 14.71 10.66 -24.97
C SER A 108 15.65 9.66 -25.67
#